data_AF-U2ZQH8-F1
#
_entry.id   AF-U2ZQH8-F1
#
_cell.length_a   1.000
_cell.length_b   1.000
_cell.length_c   1.000
_cell.angle_alpha   90.00
_cell.angle_beta   90.00
_cell.angle_gamma   90.00
#
_symmetry.space_group_name_H-M   'P 1'
#
loop_
_entity.id
_entity.type
_entity.pdbx_description
1 polymer ?
#
loop_
_entity_poly.entity_id
_entity_poly.type
_entity_poly.pdbx_seq_one_letter_code
_entity_poly.pdbx_strand_id
1 'polypeptide(L)'
;MPTEKHLPRSIDAWLKQLDDVRLPIASHHHEAVRRVLLDSRRSLREIAEQMQESPAIALAMLREANRSASSFSEPAESLEMALNRLGLKRAETLLAQMPVQEQQQIPLPLRQLQLIGLHASQQASGLFAGRLARLWQEIHWGSLLFLAPLWPLVALHPQLFEAWERRVLGRGEPAARVERELLGVPLLSLCLALATHWRMPEWIIQGYRLLVEDRRLLVKALHIARDNEHPLHQQQLLDADPHLRRWLTQPANSILLASGLALSSHHNWSCQHHLRWQRLTGLYLQVALPELQQLVHQQAAQSARQHAQADLWHPAEALLWPWDACRLKALRPPPAPASNPQLELWKQHCGRLLAQPSPFANVLQLTDSACQALQACGMQRIMVLLADRSHSRLLAQQVAGLPGAAAQLRLDPAQSQVLRRLLAEPGQLRLSPANLAQVSALLPGSLKALFNGEHLLLRSLASNGRVVMLLVVDQGGGEIGAVPLQAFAKTVQCIERGLATFARRGA
;
A
#
# COMPACT_ATOMS: atom_id res chain seq x y z
N MET A 1 5.33 0.16 22.32
CA MET A 1 4.75 -0.22 21.01
C MET A 1 4.93 0.97 20.07
N PRO A 2 5.49 0.79 18.86
CA PRO A 2 5.47 1.87 17.89
C PRO A 2 4.03 2.00 17.38
N THR A 3 3.43 3.16 17.62
CA THR A 3 2.15 3.57 17.03
C THR A 3 2.22 3.42 15.50
N GLU A 4 1.34 2.62 14.90
CA GLU A 4 1.10 2.66 13.45
C GLU A 4 0.70 4.09 13.10
N LYS A 5 1.64 4.87 12.55
CA LYS A 5 1.32 6.20 12.01
C LYS A 5 0.34 5.98 10.87
N HIS A 6 -0.88 6.46 11.03
CA HIS A 6 -1.86 6.48 9.95
C HIS A 6 -1.25 7.19 8.73
N LEU A 7 -1.29 6.53 7.57
CA LEU A 7 -0.84 7.11 6.31
C LEU A 7 -1.65 8.38 5.99
N PRO A 8 -1.02 9.42 5.40
CA PRO A 8 -1.76 10.57 4.91
C PRO A 8 -2.87 10.16 3.93
N ARG A 9 -3.94 10.96 3.91
CA ARG A 9 -5.12 10.74 3.05
C ARG A 9 -5.47 11.96 2.19
N SER A 10 -4.68 13.04 2.24
CA SER A 10 -4.84 14.24 1.42
C SER A 10 -3.54 14.58 0.69
N ILE A 11 -3.66 15.31 -0.42
CA ILE A 11 -2.49 15.71 -1.25
C ILE A 11 -1.53 16.56 -0.40
N ASP A 12 -2.01 17.59 0.31
CA ASP A 12 -1.15 18.47 1.10
C ASP A 12 -0.37 17.74 2.20
N ALA A 13 -1.02 16.75 2.86
CA ALA A 13 -0.37 15.95 3.88
C ALA A 13 0.70 15.02 3.28
N TRP A 14 0.45 14.45 2.09
CA TRP A 14 1.44 13.70 1.34
C TRP A 14 2.61 14.59 0.87
N LEU A 15 2.34 15.78 0.33
CA LEU A 15 3.38 16.73 -0.08
C LEU A 15 4.33 17.04 1.07
N LYS A 16 3.78 17.39 2.24
CA LYS A 16 4.57 17.68 3.45
C LYS A 16 5.43 16.50 3.87
N GLN A 17 4.90 15.27 3.85
CA GLN A 17 5.66 14.09 4.25
C GLN A 17 6.75 13.74 3.23
N LEU A 18 6.44 13.82 1.94
CA LEU A 18 7.33 13.34 0.87
C LEU A 18 8.42 14.34 0.49
N ASP A 19 8.23 15.64 0.72
CA ASP A 19 9.23 16.66 0.39
C ASP A 19 10.51 16.51 1.22
N ASP A 20 10.37 16.13 2.50
CA ASP A 20 11.48 15.96 3.44
C ASP A 20 12.32 14.69 3.20
N VAL A 21 11.80 13.74 2.43
CA VAL A 21 12.47 12.46 2.20
C VAL A 21 13.76 12.64 1.42
N ARG A 22 14.85 12.13 1.99
CA ARG A 22 16.13 11.96 1.32
C ARG A 22 16.21 10.52 0.80
N LEU A 23 16.42 10.38 -0.51
CA LEU A 23 16.51 9.06 -1.13
C LEU A 23 17.84 8.39 -0.77
N PRO A 24 17.82 7.10 -0.37
CA PRO A 24 19.04 6.35 -0.13
C PRO A 24 19.79 6.09 -1.44
N ILE A 25 21.11 6.08 -1.35
CA ILE A 25 22.04 5.85 -2.46
C ILE A 25 23.02 4.76 -2.11
N ALA A 26 23.41 3.97 -3.11
CA ALA A 26 24.39 2.91 -2.91
C ALA A 26 25.79 3.51 -2.72
N SER A 27 26.57 2.92 -1.81
CA SER A 27 27.93 3.36 -1.49
C SER A 27 28.82 3.57 -2.72
N HIS A 28 28.77 2.63 -3.69
CA HIS A 28 29.59 2.73 -4.91
C HIS A 28 29.19 3.91 -5.81
N HIS A 29 27.89 4.24 -5.92
CA HIS A 29 27.44 5.41 -6.66
C HIS A 29 27.85 6.71 -5.97
N HIS A 30 27.74 6.76 -4.64
CA HIS A 30 28.17 7.91 -3.84
C HIS A 30 29.66 8.18 -4.05
N GLU A 31 30.50 7.16 -3.91
CA GLU A 31 31.95 7.28 -4.10
C GLU A 31 32.32 7.68 -5.52
N ALA A 32 31.69 7.08 -6.54
CA ALA A 32 31.96 7.39 -7.94
C ALA A 32 31.69 8.87 -8.25
N VAL A 33 30.54 9.38 -7.82
CA VAL A 33 30.17 10.79 -8.01
C VAL A 33 31.06 11.71 -7.18
N ARG A 34 31.39 11.34 -5.94
CA ARG A 34 32.30 12.12 -5.08
C ARG A 34 33.68 12.27 -5.73
N ARG A 35 34.24 11.19 -6.30
CA ARG A 35 35.53 11.25 -7.01
C ARG A 35 35.47 12.20 -8.20
N VAL A 36 34.40 12.14 -8.99
CA VAL A 36 34.24 12.97 -10.19
C VAL A 36 33.98 14.44 -9.84
N LEU A 37 33.28 14.75 -8.76
CA LEU A 37 33.11 16.13 -8.27
C LEU A 37 34.42 16.76 -7.78
N LEU A 38 35.33 15.97 -7.22
CA LEU A 38 36.62 16.43 -6.70
C LEU A 38 37.71 16.54 -7.78
N ASP A 39 37.47 15.97 -8.96
CA ASP A 39 38.42 16.03 -10.07
C ASP A 39 38.28 17.36 -10.83
N SER A 40 39.21 18.28 -10.58
CA SER A 40 39.24 19.61 -11.20
C SER A 40 39.44 19.61 -12.71
N ARG A 41 39.73 18.45 -13.32
CA ARG A 41 39.89 18.31 -14.78
C ARG A 41 38.58 18.02 -15.51
N ARG A 42 37.52 17.67 -14.77
CA ARG A 42 36.23 17.30 -15.35
C ARG A 42 35.36 18.52 -15.62
N SER A 43 34.75 18.53 -16.80
CA SER A 43 33.69 19.47 -17.15
C SER A 43 32.38 19.15 -16.43
N LEU A 44 31.50 20.15 -16.27
CA LEU A 44 30.16 19.95 -15.68
C LEU A 44 29.35 18.90 -16.45
N ARG A 45 29.55 18.82 -17.77
CA ARG A 45 28.92 17.83 -18.62
C ARG A 45 29.37 16.41 -18.29
N GLU A 46 30.68 16.16 -18.17
CA GLU A 46 31.20 14.85 -17.78
C GLU A 46 30.73 14.45 -16.38
N ILE A 47 30.66 15.42 -15.46
CA ILE A 47 30.12 15.19 -14.11
C ILE A 47 28.65 14.78 -14.20
N ALA A 48 27.85 15.48 -15.00
CA ALA A 48 26.44 15.17 -15.21
C ALA A 48 26.22 13.79 -15.85
N GLU A 49 27.02 13.43 -16.87
CA GLU A 49 26.99 12.12 -17.52
C GLU A 49 27.32 11.00 -16.52
N GLN A 50 28.31 11.18 -15.63
CA GLN A 50 28.59 10.18 -14.60
C GLN A 50 27.48 10.06 -13.54
N MET A 51 26.86 11.19 -13.17
CA MET A 51 25.79 11.21 -12.18
C MET A 51 24.50 10.53 -12.65
N GLN A 52 24.29 10.37 -13.97
CA GLN A 52 23.09 9.72 -14.53
C GLN A 52 22.95 8.26 -14.07
N GLU A 53 24.08 7.59 -13.79
CA GLU A 53 24.12 6.22 -13.26
C GLU A 53 23.45 6.12 -11.88
N SER A 54 23.23 7.24 -11.20
CA SER A 54 22.47 7.33 -9.95
C SER A 54 21.31 8.31 -10.08
N PRO A 55 20.11 7.83 -10.50
CA PRO A 55 18.96 8.70 -10.71
C PRO A 55 18.55 9.48 -9.45
N ALA A 56 18.75 8.90 -8.26
CA ALA A 56 18.50 9.58 -6.97
C ALA A 56 19.40 10.81 -6.76
N ILE A 57 20.67 10.74 -7.14
CA ILE A 57 21.61 11.88 -7.05
C ILE A 57 21.18 12.96 -8.03
N ALA A 58 20.89 12.59 -9.28
CA ALA A 58 20.44 13.52 -10.31
C ALA A 58 19.17 14.28 -9.87
N LEU A 59 18.19 13.56 -9.31
CA LEU A 59 16.97 14.18 -8.76
C LEU A 59 17.28 15.14 -7.61
N ALA A 60 18.16 14.76 -6.69
CA ALA A 60 18.51 15.61 -5.55
C ALA A 60 19.13 16.94 -6.02
N MET A 61 20.08 16.88 -6.96
CA MET A 61 20.71 18.07 -7.53
C MET A 61 19.69 18.97 -8.25
N LEU A 62 18.85 18.40 -9.10
CA LEU A 62 17.81 19.16 -9.83
C LEU A 62 16.81 19.82 -8.88
N ARG A 63 16.31 19.09 -7.88
CA ARG A 63 15.38 19.63 -6.87
C ARG A 63 16.02 20.78 -6.10
N GLU A 64 17.27 20.64 -5.68
CA GLU A 64 17.95 21.69 -4.93
C GLU A 64 18.22 22.92 -5.80
N ALA A 65 18.64 22.74 -7.06
CA ALA A 65 18.86 23.84 -8.00
C ALA A 65 17.58 24.64 -8.26
N ASN A 66 16.43 23.95 -8.34
CA ASN A 66 15.13 24.58 -8.62
C ASN A 66 14.50 25.20 -7.36
N ARG A 67 14.88 24.73 -6.17
CA ARG A 67 14.49 25.32 -4.89
C ARG A 67 15.25 26.61 -4.58
N SER A 68 16.55 26.67 -4.89
CA SER A 68 17.39 27.85 -4.65
C SER A 68 17.17 28.97 -5.67
N ALA A 69 16.51 28.66 -6.78
CA ALA A 69 16.21 29.62 -7.83
C ALA A 69 15.09 30.59 -7.39
N SER A 70 15.18 31.86 -7.78
CA SER A 70 14.07 32.79 -7.56
C SER A 70 12.82 32.30 -8.31
N SER A 71 11.63 32.68 -7.85
CA SER A 71 10.38 32.31 -8.51
C SER A 71 10.30 32.78 -9.97
N PHE A 72 11.15 33.75 -10.36
CA PHE A 72 11.22 34.32 -11.71
C PHE A 72 12.25 33.65 -12.63
N SER A 73 13.19 32.86 -12.11
CA SER A 73 14.13 32.11 -12.95
C SER A 73 13.49 30.83 -13.48
N GLU A 74 13.70 30.54 -14.76
CA GLU A 74 13.30 29.27 -15.39
C GLU A 74 13.92 28.08 -14.62
N PRO A 75 13.21 26.95 -14.43
CA PRO A 75 13.76 25.77 -13.76
C PRO A 75 14.92 25.15 -14.57
N ALA A 76 15.75 24.35 -13.89
CA ALA A 76 16.78 23.56 -14.52
C ALA A 76 16.15 22.32 -15.19
N GLU A 77 16.31 22.21 -16.50
CA GLU A 77 15.81 21.12 -17.34
C GLU A 77 16.83 19.98 -17.52
N SER A 78 18.11 20.22 -17.18
CA SER A 78 19.20 19.24 -17.26
C SER A 78 20.10 19.29 -16.03
N LEU A 79 20.82 18.20 -15.79
CA LEU A 79 21.74 18.11 -14.65
C LEU A 79 22.94 19.05 -14.80
N GLU A 80 23.43 19.28 -16.02
CA GLU A 80 24.48 20.27 -16.29
C GLU A 80 24.02 21.69 -15.88
N MET A 81 22.79 22.07 -16.23
CA MET A 81 22.22 23.36 -15.83
C MET A 81 22.02 23.44 -14.31
N ALA A 82 21.61 22.34 -13.67
CA ALA A 82 21.48 22.28 -12.22
C ALA A 82 22.83 22.47 -11.51
N LEU A 83 23.87 21.77 -11.97
CA LEU A 83 25.23 21.87 -11.43
C LEU A 83 25.81 23.27 -11.62
N ASN A 84 25.58 23.89 -12.79
CA ASN A 84 26.03 25.27 -13.05
C ASN A 84 25.38 26.26 -12.07
N ARG A 85 24.09 26.09 -11.75
CA ARG A 85 23.37 26.95 -10.80
C ARG A 85 23.77 26.73 -9.35
N LEU A 86 23.95 25.49 -8.94
CA LEU A 86 24.35 25.14 -7.57
C LEU A 86 25.81 25.49 -7.28
N GLY A 87 26.68 25.31 -8.28
CA GLY A 87 28.12 25.26 -8.09
C GLY A 87 28.57 23.95 -7.42
N LEU A 88 29.83 23.57 -7.67
CA LEU A 88 30.41 22.30 -7.22
C LEU A 88 30.40 22.12 -5.70
N LYS A 89 30.68 23.18 -4.94
CA LYS A 89 30.71 23.15 -3.47
C LYS A 89 29.35 22.80 -2.86
N ARG A 90 28.26 23.35 -3.42
CA ARG A 90 26.90 23.04 -2.96
C ARG A 90 26.50 21.61 -3.37
N ALA A 91 26.87 21.18 -4.58
CA ALA A 91 26.67 19.80 -5.02
C ALA A 91 27.39 18.80 -4.11
N GLU A 92 28.64 19.06 -3.72
CA GLU A 92 29.38 18.23 -2.76
C GLU A 92 28.69 18.19 -1.40
N THR A 93 28.25 19.34 -0.89
CA THR A 93 27.52 19.42 0.39
C THR A 93 26.22 18.60 0.34
N LEU A 94 25.48 18.67 -0.78
CA LEU A 94 24.24 17.92 -0.93
C LEU A 94 24.52 16.41 -0.98
N LEU A 95 25.54 16.00 -1.76
CA LEU A 95 25.95 14.60 -1.84
C LEU A 95 26.36 14.04 -0.48
N ALA A 96 27.03 14.82 0.36
CA ALA A 96 27.42 14.43 1.72
C ALA A 96 26.24 14.24 2.67
N GLN A 97 25.09 14.90 2.42
CA GLN A 97 23.88 14.80 3.24
C GLN A 97 22.95 13.64 2.84
N MET A 98 23.20 12.98 1.70
CA MET A 98 22.37 11.88 1.24
C MET A 98 22.63 10.62 2.09
N PRO A 99 21.58 9.85 2.44
CA PRO A 99 21.74 8.62 3.20
C PRO A 99 22.42 7.55 2.34
N VAL A 100 23.64 7.19 2.70
CA VAL A 100 24.41 6.12 2.04
C VAL A 100 24.10 4.78 2.68
N GLN A 101 23.79 3.78 1.86
CA GLN A 101 23.43 2.43 2.29
C GLN A 101 24.04 1.38 1.35
N GLU A 102 24.14 0.16 1.82
CA GLU A 102 24.42 -0.97 0.93
C GLU A 102 23.26 -1.16 -0.06
N GLN A 103 23.57 -1.52 -1.30
CA GLN A 103 22.56 -1.61 -2.37
C GLN A 103 21.40 -2.56 -2.02
N GLN A 104 21.69 -3.64 -1.28
CA GLN A 104 20.71 -4.62 -0.82
C GLN A 104 19.76 -4.08 0.26
N GLN A 105 20.17 -3.04 0.99
CA GLN A 105 19.35 -2.38 2.01
C GLN A 105 18.41 -1.33 1.42
N ILE A 106 18.72 -0.84 0.21
CA ILE A 106 17.84 0.07 -0.52
C ILE A 106 16.57 -0.70 -0.93
N PRO A 107 15.37 -0.18 -0.62
CA PRO A 107 14.12 -0.88 -0.91
C PRO A 107 14.03 -1.33 -2.37
N LEU A 108 13.72 -2.62 -2.58
CA LEU A 108 13.60 -3.21 -3.92
C LEU A 108 12.62 -2.43 -4.83
N PRO A 109 11.43 -1.99 -4.37
CA PRO A 109 10.53 -1.17 -5.18
C PRO A 109 11.14 0.16 -5.66
N LEU A 110 12.01 0.78 -4.86
CA LEU A 110 12.70 2.02 -5.25
C LEU A 110 13.70 1.74 -6.37
N ARG A 111 14.56 0.74 -6.19
CA ARG A 111 15.54 0.34 -7.21
C ARG A 111 14.85 -0.09 -8.52
N GLN A 112 13.72 -0.79 -8.42
CA GLN A 112 12.91 -1.18 -9.56
C GLN A 112 12.33 0.03 -10.31
N LEU A 113 11.77 1.03 -9.61
CA LEU A 113 11.26 2.25 -10.26
C LEU A 113 12.37 3.09 -10.92
N GLN A 114 13.57 3.13 -10.33
CA GLN A 114 14.73 3.78 -10.92
C GLN A 114 15.19 3.07 -12.19
N LEU A 115 15.20 1.73 -12.20
CA LEU A 115 15.50 0.93 -13.39
C LEU A 115 14.48 1.18 -14.52
N ILE A 116 13.19 1.32 -14.19
CA ILE A 116 12.17 1.69 -15.19
C ILE A 116 12.45 3.08 -15.78
N GLY A 117 12.93 4.02 -14.97
CA GLY A 117 13.37 5.34 -15.44
C GLY A 117 14.57 5.27 -16.40
N LEU A 118 15.59 4.48 -16.07
CA LEU A 118 16.74 4.23 -16.95
C LEU A 118 16.30 3.61 -18.28
N HIS A 119 15.42 2.59 -18.22
CA HIS A 119 14.84 1.99 -19.42
C HIS A 119 14.02 3.00 -20.23
N ALA A 120 13.24 3.87 -19.60
CA ALA A 120 12.51 4.94 -20.29
C ALA A 120 13.47 5.89 -21.02
N SER A 121 14.58 6.27 -20.39
CA SER A 121 15.60 7.11 -21.02
C SER A 121 16.27 6.42 -22.21
N GLN A 122 16.55 5.12 -22.12
CA GLN A 122 17.07 4.33 -23.25
C GLN A 122 16.06 4.26 -24.39
N GLN A 123 14.78 4.00 -24.11
CA GLN A 123 13.70 4.03 -25.11
C GLN A 123 13.63 5.39 -25.79
N ALA A 124 13.65 6.47 -25.02
CA ALA A 124 13.59 7.83 -25.54
C ALA A 124 14.78 8.15 -26.46
N SER A 125 15.98 7.76 -26.03
CA SER A 125 17.21 7.97 -26.78
C SER A 125 17.17 7.19 -28.12
N GLY A 126 16.79 5.93 -28.09
CA GLY A 126 16.72 5.11 -29.31
C GLY A 126 15.62 5.53 -30.29
N LEU A 127 14.47 6.01 -29.79
CA LEU A 127 13.32 6.32 -30.63
C LEU A 127 13.31 7.77 -31.15
N PHE A 128 13.84 8.72 -30.39
CA PHE A 128 13.68 10.15 -30.68
C PHE A 128 14.97 10.90 -30.95
N ALA A 129 16.14 10.41 -30.52
CA ALA A 129 17.40 11.18 -30.62
C ALA A 129 17.78 11.55 -32.06
N GLY A 130 17.49 10.71 -33.05
CA GLY A 130 17.77 11.01 -34.45
C GLY A 130 16.95 12.19 -35.01
N ARG A 131 15.70 12.36 -34.54
CA ARG A 131 14.79 13.43 -35.02
C ARG A 131 14.84 14.69 -34.16
N LEU A 132 15.19 14.55 -32.89
CA LEU A 132 15.18 15.61 -31.88
C LEU A 132 16.57 15.79 -31.24
N ALA A 133 17.65 15.64 -32.02
CA ALA A 133 19.03 15.61 -31.51
C ALA A 133 19.42 16.83 -30.67
N ARG A 134 18.87 18.02 -30.96
CA ARG A 134 19.13 19.24 -30.18
C ARG A 134 18.46 19.26 -28.81
N LEU A 135 17.44 18.44 -28.60
CA LEU A 135 16.63 18.37 -27.39
C LEU A 135 16.96 17.10 -26.57
N TRP A 136 18.12 16.48 -26.83
CA TRP A 136 18.43 15.17 -26.26
C TRP A 136 18.56 15.21 -24.74
N GLN A 137 19.06 16.32 -24.16
CA GLN A 137 19.20 16.48 -22.72
C GLN A 137 17.82 16.49 -22.04
N GLU A 138 16.89 17.29 -22.57
CA GLU A 138 15.53 17.42 -22.07
C GLU A 138 14.78 16.08 -22.18
N ILE A 139 14.94 15.38 -23.32
CA ILE A 139 14.35 14.06 -23.54
C ILE A 139 14.94 13.03 -22.57
N HIS A 140 16.26 13.02 -22.40
CA HIS A 140 16.96 12.09 -21.51
C HIS A 140 16.55 12.29 -20.05
N TRP A 141 16.74 13.49 -19.50
CA TRP A 141 16.44 13.79 -18.09
C TRP A 141 14.94 13.74 -17.81
N GLY A 142 14.12 14.22 -18.75
CA GLY A 142 12.68 14.15 -18.67
C GLY A 142 12.17 12.71 -18.58
N SER A 143 12.70 11.80 -19.41
CA SER A 143 12.30 10.39 -19.42
C SER A 143 12.83 9.63 -18.20
N LEU A 144 14.08 9.89 -17.79
CA LEU A 144 14.68 9.28 -16.61
C LEU A 144 13.93 9.65 -15.33
N LEU A 145 13.55 10.92 -15.19
CA LEU A 145 12.96 11.48 -13.97
C LEU A 145 11.43 11.53 -14.01
N PHE A 146 10.78 11.06 -15.09
CA PHE A 146 9.33 11.12 -15.20
C PHE A 146 8.63 10.47 -14.01
N LEU A 147 9.11 9.31 -13.54
CA LEU A 147 8.57 8.57 -12.39
C LEU A 147 9.15 9.01 -11.04
N ALA A 148 10.05 9.99 -11.00
CA ALA A 148 10.71 10.45 -9.79
C ALA A 148 9.78 10.92 -8.66
N PRO A 149 8.58 11.51 -8.92
CA PRO A 149 7.59 11.81 -7.88
C PRO A 149 7.20 10.60 -7.02
N LEU A 150 7.32 9.37 -7.53
CA LEU A 150 7.01 8.15 -6.78
C LEU A 150 8.14 7.70 -5.86
N TRP A 151 9.39 8.13 -6.10
CA TRP A 151 10.55 7.57 -5.41
C TRP A 151 10.52 7.81 -3.89
N PRO A 152 10.20 9.01 -3.38
CA PRO A 152 10.04 9.22 -1.94
C PRO A 152 8.96 8.35 -1.29
N LEU A 153 7.85 8.14 -2.01
CA LEU A 153 6.73 7.33 -1.53
C LEU A 153 7.17 5.88 -1.32
N VAL A 154 7.86 5.29 -2.31
CA VAL A 154 8.32 3.90 -2.21
C VAL A 154 9.57 3.73 -1.34
N ALA A 155 10.34 4.80 -1.13
CA ALA A 155 11.44 4.80 -0.16
C ALA A 155 10.91 4.71 1.28
N LEU A 156 9.84 5.44 1.61
CA LEU A 156 9.20 5.41 2.93
C LEU A 156 8.26 4.22 3.13
N HIS A 157 7.50 3.87 2.09
CA HIS A 157 6.41 2.91 2.15
C HIS A 157 6.46 1.93 0.96
N PRO A 158 7.52 1.10 0.85
CA PRO A 158 7.72 0.18 -0.28
C PRO A 158 6.54 -0.76 -0.52
N GLN A 159 5.85 -1.17 0.56
CA GLN A 159 4.68 -2.04 0.52
C GLN A 159 3.52 -1.48 -0.32
N LEU A 160 3.42 -0.14 -0.48
CA LEU A 160 2.36 0.47 -1.27
C LEU A 160 2.53 0.17 -2.76
N PHE A 161 3.76 0.20 -3.27
CA PHE A 161 4.04 -0.13 -4.67
C PHE A 161 3.80 -1.62 -4.94
N GLU A 162 4.26 -2.51 -4.05
CA GLU A 162 4.04 -3.95 -4.19
C GLU A 162 2.55 -4.29 -4.18
N ALA A 163 1.77 -3.67 -3.28
CA ALA A 163 0.32 -3.84 -3.23
C ALA A 163 -0.36 -3.30 -4.49
N TRP A 164 0.05 -2.13 -4.97
CA TRP A 164 -0.47 -1.53 -6.19
C TRP A 164 -0.15 -2.38 -7.43
N GLU A 165 1.10 -2.79 -7.61
CA GLU A 165 1.54 -3.62 -8.75
C GLU A 165 0.77 -4.95 -8.79
N ARG A 166 0.67 -5.64 -7.65
CA ARG A 166 -0.05 -6.92 -7.56
C ARG A 166 -1.54 -6.77 -7.89
N ARG A 167 -2.20 -5.72 -7.39
CA ARG A 167 -3.65 -5.53 -7.57
C ARG A 167 -4.00 -4.97 -8.94
N VAL A 168 -3.29 -3.93 -9.38
CA VAL A 168 -3.58 -3.24 -10.64
C VAL A 168 -3.02 -4.00 -11.83
N LEU A 169 -1.73 -4.33 -11.83
CA LEU A 169 -1.09 -5.00 -12.96
C LEU A 169 -1.34 -6.52 -12.91
N GLY A 170 -1.22 -7.15 -11.73
CA GLY A 170 -1.41 -8.59 -11.57
C GLY A 170 -2.87 -9.05 -11.67
N ARG A 171 -3.78 -8.43 -10.90
CA ARG A 171 -5.20 -8.83 -10.82
C ARG A 171 -6.14 -8.03 -11.73
N GLY A 172 -5.65 -6.96 -12.37
CA GLY A 172 -6.47 -6.10 -13.23
C GLY A 172 -7.51 -5.27 -12.46
N GLU A 173 -7.32 -5.05 -11.15
CA GLU A 173 -8.22 -4.19 -10.39
C GLU A 173 -8.16 -2.73 -10.90
N PRO A 174 -9.27 -1.99 -10.94
CA PRO A 174 -9.26 -0.60 -11.39
C PRO A 174 -8.32 0.28 -10.56
N ALA A 175 -7.31 0.86 -11.20
CA ALA A 175 -6.27 1.66 -10.53
C ALA A 175 -6.87 2.76 -9.62
N ALA A 176 -7.87 3.50 -10.11
CA ALA A 176 -8.52 4.56 -9.33
C ALA A 176 -9.13 4.08 -8.00
N ARG A 177 -9.62 2.83 -7.94
CA ARG A 177 -10.14 2.24 -6.70
C ARG A 177 -8.99 1.87 -5.77
N VAL A 178 -7.98 1.15 -6.29
CA VAL A 178 -6.81 0.70 -5.52
C VAL A 178 -6.05 1.89 -4.93
N GLU A 179 -5.85 2.95 -5.70
CA GLU A 179 -5.17 4.17 -5.27
C GLU A 179 -5.90 4.88 -4.13
N ARG A 180 -7.24 5.02 -4.20
CA ARG A 180 -8.04 5.59 -3.10
C ARG A 180 -7.94 4.75 -1.82
N GLU A 181 -7.96 3.42 -1.95
CA GLU A 181 -7.83 2.53 -0.80
C GLU A 181 -6.45 2.61 -0.15
N LEU A 182 -5.37 2.61 -0.95
CA LEU A 182 -3.98 2.60 -0.48
C LEU A 182 -3.49 3.98 -0.03
N LEU A 183 -3.77 5.04 -0.79
CA LEU A 183 -3.20 6.38 -0.62
C LEU A 183 -4.20 7.42 -0.13
N GLY A 184 -5.51 7.14 -0.23
CA GLY A 184 -6.57 8.14 -0.01
C GLY A 184 -6.75 9.13 -1.15
N VAL A 185 -5.79 9.23 -2.07
CA VAL A 185 -5.79 10.17 -3.20
C VAL A 185 -5.42 9.46 -4.51
N PRO A 186 -5.82 10.00 -5.69
CA PRO A 186 -5.36 9.47 -6.98
C PRO A 186 -3.84 9.62 -7.14
N LEU A 187 -3.16 8.58 -7.61
CA LEU A 187 -1.70 8.55 -7.67
C LEU A 187 -1.13 9.60 -8.63
N LEU A 188 -1.71 9.71 -9.83
CA LEU A 188 -1.26 10.68 -10.83
C LEU A 188 -1.46 12.14 -10.37
N SER A 189 -2.52 12.41 -9.60
CA SER A 189 -2.74 13.74 -9.01
C SER A 189 -1.68 14.07 -7.95
N LEU A 190 -1.28 13.08 -7.14
CA LEU A 190 -0.16 13.26 -6.21
C LEU A 190 1.16 13.49 -6.95
N CYS A 191 1.44 12.74 -8.01
CA CYS A 191 2.65 12.94 -8.83
C CYS A 191 2.68 14.34 -9.46
N LEU A 192 1.56 14.81 -10.02
CA LEU A 192 1.44 16.16 -10.57
C LEU A 192 1.73 17.23 -9.50
N ALA A 193 1.15 17.07 -8.32
CA ALA A 193 1.36 18.00 -7.21
C ALA A 193 2.83 18.05 -6.76
N LEU A 194 3.48 16.88 -6.62
CA LEU A 194 4.90 16.79 -6.27
C LEU A 194 5.80 17.38 -7.35
N ALA A 195 5.56 17.04 -8.62
CA ALA A 195 6.35 17.55 -9.74
C ALA A 195 6.26 19.08 -9.83
N THR A 196 5.07 19.64 -9.59
CA THR A 196 4.84 21.09 -9.55
C THR A 196 5.53 21.73 -8.34
N HIS A 197 5.37 21.15 -7.15
CA HIS A 197 5.99 21.63 -5.90
C HIS A 197 7.51 21.67 -5.98
N TRP A 198 8.12 20.65 -6.59
CA TRP A 198 9.57 20.58 -6.80
C TRP A 198 10.07 21.37 -8.00
N ARG A 199 9.17 22.00 -8.78
CA ARG A 199 9.50 22.69 -10.03
C ARG A 199 10.34 21.79 -10.94
N MET A 200 9.90 20.55 -11.14
CA MET A 200 10.54 19.62 -12.06
C MET A 200 10.56 20.18 -13.50
N PRO A 201 11.44 19.67 -14.38
CA PRO A 201 11.43 19.96 -15.82
C PRO A 201 10.02 20.10 -16.39
N GLU A 202 9.74 21.17 -17.13
CA GLU A 202 8.37 21.54 -17.53
C GLU A 202 7.68 20.43 -18.31
N TRP A 203 8.42 19.67 -19.14
CA TRP A 203 7.83 18.58 -19.92
C TRP A 203 7.35 17.40 -19.05
N ILE A 204 7.94 17.19 -17.86
CA ILE A 204 7.44 16.22 -16.88
C ILE A 204 6.09 16.69 -16.34
N ILE A 205 6.00 17.98 -15.97
CA ILE A 205 4.76 18.57 -15.44
C ILE A 205 3.66 18.52 -16.50
N GLN A 206 3.96 18.86 -17.75
CA GLN A 206 3.01 18.76 -18.87
C GLN A 206 2.53 17.33 -19.10
N GLY A 207 3.42 16.34 -19.03
CA GLY A 207 3.04 14.93 -19.12
C GLY A 207 2.05 14.52 -18.03
N TYR A 208 2.26 14.95 -16.79
CA TYR A 208 1.30 14.68 -15.70
C TYR A 208 -0.01 15.46 -15.85
N ARG A 209 0.02 16.75 -16.23
CA ARG A 209 -1.19 17.55 -16.51
C ARG A 209 -2.03 16.89 -17.59
N LEU A 210 -1.42 16.42 -18.67
CA LEU A 210 -2.12 15.68 -19.73
C LEU A 210 -2.82 14.42 -19.21
N LEU A 211 -2.17 13.67 -18.32
CA LEU A 211 -2.73 12.45 -17.73
C LEU A 211 -3.82 12.71 -16.67
N VAL A 212 -3.84 13.89 -16.06
CA VAL A 212 -4.79 14.25 -14.99
C VAL A 212 -5.95 15.10 -15.52
N GLU A 213 -5.64 16.17 -16.22
CA GLU A 213 -6.55 17.28 -16.58
C GLU A 213 -6.99 17.18 -18.05
N ASP A 214 -6.06 16.98 -18.99
CA ASP A 214 -6.30 17.16 -20.44
C ASP A 214 -6.40 15.86 -21.26
N ARG A 215 -7.08 14.85 -20.72
CA ARG A 215 -7.15 13.51 -21.33
C ARG A 215 -7.78 13.45 -22.73
N ARG A 216 -8.53 14.49 -23.12
CA ARG A 216 -9.30 14.48 -24.39
C ARG A 216 -8.40 14.39 -25.62
N LEU A 217 -7.28 15.12 -25.64
CA LEU A 217 -6.34 15.08 -26.78
C LEU A 217 -5.67 13.70 -26.88
N LEU A 218 -5.22 13.16 -25.74
CA LEU A 218 -4.66 11.83 -25.67
C LEU A 218 -5.64 10.75 -26.14
N VAL A 219 -6.91 10.82 -25.72
CA VAL A 219 -7.95 9.88 -26.14
C VAL A 219 -8.23 9.97 -27.64
N LYS A 220 -8.31 11.18 -28.22
CA LYS A 220 -8.46 11.38 -29.66
C LYS A 220 -7.29 10.75 -30.43
N ALA A 221 -6.06 11.04 -30.02
CA ALA A 221 -4.87 10.48 -30.67
C ALA A 221 -4.80 8.95 -30.54
N LEU A 222 -5.15 8.39 -29.37
CA LEU A 222 -5.24 6.94 -29.19
C LEU A 222 -6.31 6.30 -30.08
N HIS A 223 -7.42 7.00 -30.35
CA HIS A 223 -8.45 6.53 -31.26
C HIS A 223 -7.93 6.44 -32.70
N ILE A 224 -7.24 7.48 -33.18
CA ILE A 224 -6.59 7.47 -34.49
C ILE A 224 -5.51 6.38 -34.56
N ALA A 225 -4.67 6.28 -33.53
CA ALA A 225 -3.57 5.32 -33.45
C ALA A 225 -4.05 3.86 -33.48
N ARG A 226 -5.31 3.58 -33.08
CA ARG A 226 -5.88 2.24 -33.09
C ARG A 226 -5.93 1.63 -34.49
N ASP A 227 -6.15 2.44 -35.52
CA ASP A 227 -6.25 2.01 -36.92
C ASP A 227 -4.88 1.99 -37.61
N ASN A 228 -3.93 1.24 -37.03
CA ASN A 228 -2.53 1.23 -37.46
C ASN A 228 -2.26 0.51 -38.79
N GLU A 229 -3.27 -0.13 -39.39
CA GLU A 229 -3.18 -0.80 -40.69
C GLU A 229 -3.45 0.16 -41.86
N HIS A 230 -3.98 1.35 -41.58
CA HIS A 230 -4.34 2.36 -42.60
C HIS A 230 -3.63 3.71 -42.36
N PRO A 231 -2.30 3.83 -42.56
CA PRO A 231 -1.55 5.06 -42.26
C PRO A 231 -2.08 6.31 -42.99
N LEU A 232 -2.54 6.16 -44.23
CA LEU A 232 -3.12 7.26 -45.00
C LEU A 232 -4.41 7.80 -44.33
N HIS A 233 -5.26 6.91 -43.81
CA HIS A 233 -6.47 7.32 -43.11
C HIS A 233 -6.13 8.04 -41.80
N GLN A 234 -5.14 7.53 -41.05
CA GLN A 234 -4.64 8.21 -39.86
C GLN A 234 -4.15 9.63 -40.16
N GLN A 235 -3.40 9.80 -41.26
CA GLN A 235 -2.94 11.10 -41.71
C GLN A 235 -4.10 12.04 -42.07
N GLN A 236 -5.10 11.56 -42.82
CA GLN A 236 -6.30 12.35 -43.15
C GLN A 236 -7.05 12.83 -41.89
N LEU A 237 -7.19 11.96 -40.88
CA LEU A 237 -7.83 12.33 -39.60
C LEU A 237 -7.02 13.38 -38.83
N LEU A 238 -5.68 13.30 -38.86
CA LEU A 238 -4.82 14.32 -38.24
C LEU A 238 -4.86 15.64 -39.01
N ASP A 239 -4.92 15.60 -40.34
CA ASP A 239 -5.01 16.79 -41.19
C ASP A 239 -6.36 17.51 -41.02
N ALA A 240 -7.43 16.77 -40.73
CA ALA A 240 -8.74 17.31 -40.38
C ALA A 240 -8.81 17.98 -38.99
N ASP A 241 -7.86 17.69 -38.09
CA ASP A 241 -7.74 18.33 -36.76
C ASP A 241 -6.31 18.91 -36.55
N PRO A 242 -6.01 20.10 -37.13
CA PRO A 242 -4.68 20.71 -37.03
C PRO A 242 -4.25 21.04 -35.59
N HIS A 243 -5.20 21.19 -34.66
CA HIS A 243 -4.89 21.37 -33.25
C HIS A 243 -4.35 20.08 -32.64
N LEU A 244 -5.02 18.94 -32.88
CA LEU A 244 -4.56 17.63 -32.44
C LEU A 244 -3.22 17.28 -33.08
N ARG A 245 -3.04 17.52 -34.38
CA ARG A 245 -1.77 17.26 -35.08
C ARG A 245 -0.61 18.04 -34.46
N ARG A 246 -0.78 19.36 -34.26
CA ARG A 246 0.24 20.20 -33.63
C ARG A 246 0.59 19.72 -32.23
N TRP A 247 -0.43 19.43 -31.41
CA TRP A 247 -0.23 18.89 -30.07
C TRP A 247 0.53 17.57 -30.11
N LEU A 248 0.10 16.61 -30.95
CA LEU A 248 0.71 15.28 -31.04
C LEU A 248 2.20 15.39 -31.32
N THR A 249 2.60 16.22 -32.28
CA THR A 249 4.00 16.39 -32.71
C THR A 249 4.87 17.24 -31.76
N GLN A 250 4.36 17.69 -30.62
CA GLN A 250 5.17 18.44 -29.65
C GLN A 250 6.29 17.53 -29.08
N PRO A 251 7.55 17.99 -29.06
CA PRO A 251 8.67 17.24 -28.48
C PRO A 251 8.43 16.76 -27.05
N ALA A 252 7.70 17.54 -26.24
CA ALA A 252 7.36 17.19 -24.85
C ALA A 252 6.65 15.84 -24.71
N ASN A 253 5.86 15.42 -25.72
CA ASN A 253 5.19 14.13 -25.70
C ASN A 253 6.15 12.94 -25.74
N SER A 254 7.38 13.11 -26.25
CA SER A 254 8.38 12.05 -26.34
C SER A 254 8.69 11.40 -24.98
N ILE A 255 8.74 12.21 -23.91
CA ILE A 255 8.95 11.74 -22.54
C ILE A 255 7.81 10.82 -22.12
N LEU A 256 6.56 11.26 -22.28
CA LEU A 256 5.41 10.46 -21.91
C LEU A 256 5.33 9.17 -22.72
N LEU A 257 5.62 9.22 -24.02
CA LEU A 257 5.64 8.05 -24.89
C LEU A 257 6.70 7.03 -24.45
N ALA A 258 7.92 7.49 -24.17
CA ALA A 258 9.01 6.62 -23.72
C ALA A 258 8.74 6.02 -22.33
N SER A 259 8.30 6.84 -21.37
CA SER A 259 7.94 6.36 -20.02
C SER A 259 6.72 5.44 -20.05
N GLY A 260 5.75 5.70 -20.93
CA GLY A 260 4.59 4.83 -21.17
C GLY A 260 5.01 3.46 -21.69
N LEU A 261 5.92 3.40 -22.66
CA LEU A 261 6.49 2.15 -23.19
C LEU A 261 7.28 1.37 -22.12
N ALA A 262 8.14 2.05 -21.37
CA ALA A 262 8.94 1.42 -20.32
C ALA A 262 8.07 0.87 -19.17
N LEU A 263 7.09 1.64 -18.70
CA LEU A 263 6.19 1.22 -17.61
C LEU A 263 5.25 0.10 -18.05
N SER A 264 4.73 0.15 -19.29
CA SER A 264 3.81 -0.89 -19.76
C SER A 264 4.53 -2.21 -20.11
N SER A 265 5.75 -2.15 -20.64
CA SER A 265 6.58 -3.35 -20.88
C SER A 265 7.03 -4.02 -19.58
N HIS A 266 7.23 -3.25 -18.50
CA HIS A 266 7.48 -3.78 -17.15
C HIS A 266 6.39 -4.77 -16.69
N HIS A 267 5.14 -4.58 -17.14
CA HIS A 267 4.06 -5.55 -16.93
C HIS A 267 4.18 -6.76 -17.87
N ASN A 268 4.08 -6.54 -19.19
CA ASN A 268 4.30 -7.53 -20.25
C ASN A 268 4.29 -6.87 -21.65
N TRP A 269 4.81 -7.58 -22.65
CA TRP A 269 4.89 -7.12 -24.04
C TRP A 269 3.57 -7.24 -24.82
N SER A 270 2.72 -8.21 -24.50
CA SER A 270 1.54 -8.57 -25.29
C SER A 270 0.23 -7.89 -24.85
N CYS A 271 0.19 -7.18 -23.72
CA CYS A 271 -1.06 -6.61 -23.23
C CYS A 271 -1.56 -5.43 -24.06
N GLN A 272 -2.89 -5.27 -24.01
CA GLN A 272 -3.60 -4.14 -24.62
C GLN A 272 -3.16 -2.76 -24.08
N HIS A 273 -2.56 -2.70 -22.89
CA HIS A 273 -2.01 -1.44 -22.38
C HIS A 273 -0.71 -1.06 -23.08
N HIS A 274 0.20 -2.02 -23.27
CA HIS A 274 1.45 -1.80 -23.98
C HIS A 274 1.21 -1.51 -25.47
N LEU A 275 0.33 -2.28 -26.13
CA LEU A 275 -0.03 -2.06 -27.53
C LEU A 275 -0.58 -0.66 -27.81
N ARG A 276 -1.33 -0.06 -26.86
CA ARG A 276 -1.83 1.31 -26.97
C ARG A 276 -0.69 2.33 -27.01
N TRP A 277 0.32 2.16 -26.16
CA TRP A 277 1.52 3.01 -26.17
C TRP A 277 2.33 2.82 -27.44
N GLN A 278 2.54 1.58 -27.89
CA GLN A 278 3.22 1.30 -29.16
C GLN A 278 2.51 2.00 -30.33
N ARG A 279 1.19 1.80 -30.49
CA ARG A 279 0.43 2.45 -31.56
C ARG A 279 0.50 3.98 -31.52
N LEU A 280 0.38 4.57 -30.33
CA LEU A 280 0.46 6.03 -30.18
C LEU A 280 1.86 6.55 -30.54
N THR A 281 2.92 5.87 -30.11
CA THR A 281 4.30 6.20 -30.48
C THR A 281 4.53 6.01 -31.99
N GLY A 282 3.93 4.99 -32.60
CA GLY A 282 3.98 4.76 -34.05
C GLY A 282 3.30 5.87 -34.83
N LEU A 283 2.15 6.35 -34.35
CA LEU A 283 1.47 7.52 -34.92
C LEU A 283 2.31 8.79 -34.80
N TYR A 284 2.96 9.02 -33.64
CA TYR A 284 3.87 10.15 -33.44
C TYR A 284 5.08 10.09 -34.38
N LEU A 285 5.70 8.92 -34.50
CA LEU A 285 6.88 8.71 -35.34
C LEU A 285 6.54 8.50 -36.82
N GLN A 286 5.28 8.30 -37.18
CA GLN A 286 4.87 7.90 -38.53
C GLN A 286 5.64 6.64 -38.99
N VAL A 287 5.72 5.64 -38.12
CA VAL A 287 6.43 4.37 -38.34
C VAL A 287 5.43 3.23 -38.19
N ALA A 288 5.56 2.20 -39.03
CA ALA A 288 4.68 1.04 -38.97
C ALA A 288 4.84 0.30 -37.64
N LEU A 289 3.75 -0.28 -37.12
CA LEU A 289 3.76 -0.95 -35.82
C LEU A 289 4.84 -2.05 -35.70
N PRO A 290 5.08 -2.93 -36.69
CA PRO A 290 6.12 -3.96 -36.60
C PRO A 290 7.53 -3.39 -36.47
N GLU A 291 7.85 -2.33 -37.23
CA GLU A 291 9.15 -1.66 -37.17
C GLU A 291 9.36 -1.01 -35.80
N LEU A 292 8.33 -0.35 -35.27
CA LEU A 292 8.38 0.22 -33.94
C LEU A 292 8.58 -0.85 -32.86
N GLN A 293 7.85 -1.97 -32.94
CA GLN A 293 7.99 -3.08 -31.99
C GLN A 293 9.43 -3.62 -31.99
N GLN A 294 10.02 -3.78 -33.17
CA GLN A 294 11.43 -4.18 -33.29
C GLN A 294 12.36 -3.18 -32.60
N LEU A 295 12.19 -1.89 -32.84
CA LEU A 295 13.00 -0.84 -32.19
C LEU A 295 12.84 -0.87 -30.67
N VAL A 296 11.61 -0.92 -30.17
CA VAL A 296 11.32 -0.96 -28.72
C VAL A 296 11.98 -2.18 -28.06
N HIS A 297 11.93 -3.36 -28.69
CA HIS A 297 12.59 -4.56 -28.18
C HIS A 297 14.12 -4.44 -28.19
N GLN A 298 14.70 -3.88 -29.25
CA GLN A 298 16.15 -3.63 -29.34
C GLN A 298 16.62 -2.68 -28.24
N GLN A 299 15.87 -1.59 -27.99
CA GLN A 299 16.19 -0.65 -26.92
C GLN A 299 16.05 -1.27 -25.53
N ALA A 300 15.08 -2.17 -25.33
CA ALA A 300 14.97 -2.94 -24.08
C ALA A 300 16.19 -3.85 -23.90
N ALA A 301 16.64 -4.56 -24.95
CA ALA A 301 17.85 -5.38 -24.88
C ALA A 301 19.11 -4.55 -24.61
N GLN A 302 19.22 -3.35 -25.19
CA GLN A 302 20.33 -2.43 -24.94
C GLN A 302 20.32 -1.91 -23.49
N SER A 303 19.16 -1.51 -22.99
CA SER A 303 18.97 -1.11 -21.58
C SER A 303 19.40 -2.23 -20.63
N ALA A 304 19.01 -3.47 -20.92
CA ALA A 304 19.37 -4.62 -20.09
C ALA A 304 20.90 -4.86 -20.05
N ARG A 305 21.61 -4.67 -21.17
CA ARG A 305 23.07 -4.81 -21.21
C ARG A 305 23.80 -3.80 -20.31
N GLN A 306 23.19 -2.64 -20.08
CA GLN A 306 23.78 -1.57 -19.28
C GLN A 306 23.34 -1.62 -17.81
N HIS A 307 22.08 -1.94 -17.55
CA HIS A 307 21.46 -1.68 -16.26
C HIS A 307 20.80 -2.90 -15.58
N ALA A 308 20.75 -4.07 -16.23
CA ALA A 308 20.13 -5.25 -15.61
C ALA A 308 20.91 -5.68 -14.35
N GLN A 309 20.17 -6.08 -13.31
CA GLN A 309 20.71 -6.60 -12.05
C GLN A 309 19.99 -7.90 -11.72
N ALA A 310 20.68 -8.86 -11.11
CA ALA A 310 20.16 -10.21 -10.90
C ALA A 310 18.89 -10.26 -10.01
N ASP A 311 18.69 -9.27 -9.16
CA ASP A 311 17.56 -9.18 -8.23
C ASP A 311 16.44 -8.23 -8.71
N LEU A 312 16.67 -7.49 -9.80
CA LEU A 312 15.69 -6.58 -10.40
C LEU A 312 15.09 -7.21 -11.65
N TRP A 313 13.83 -6.89 -11.92
CA TRP A 313 13.17 -7.31 -13.13
C TRP A 313 13.47 -6.35 -14.27
N HIS A 314 13.95 -6.86 -15.40
CA HIS A 314 14.04 -6.10 -16.64
C HIS A 314 13.13 -6.71 -17.72
N PRO A 315 12.29 -5.92 -18.42
CA PRO A 315 11.35 -6.46 -19.41
C PRO A 315 12.02 -7.16 -20.60
N ALA A 316 13.31 -6.90 -20.85
CA ALA A 316 14.11 -7.62 -21.84
C ALA A 316 14.20 -9.14 -21.55
N GLU A 317 14.12 -9.57 -20.30
CA GLU A 317 14.09 -10.99 -19.94
C GLU A 317 12.87 -11.69 -20.56
N ALA A 318 11.72 -11.02 -20.60
CA ALA A 318 10.48 -11.54 -21.21
C ALA A 318 10.55 -11.65 -22.74
N LEU A 319 11.54 -11.04 -23.41
CA LEU A 319 11.70 -11.21 -24.86
C LEU A 319 12.09 -12.65 -25.23
N LEU A 320 12.63 -13.41 -24.28
CA LEU A 320 12.99 -14.82 -24.44
C LEU A 320 11.84 -15.76 -24.07
N TRP A 321 10.74 -15.24 -23.52
CA TRP A 321 9.60 -16.03 -23.05
C TRP A 321 8.55 -16.16 -24.15
N PRO A 322 7.56 -17.06 -24.00
CA PRO A 322 6.37 -17.04 -24.84
C PRO A 322 5.71 -15.66 -24.81
N TRP A 323 5.23 -15.19 -25.96
CA TRP A 323 4.72 -13.81 -26.13
C TRP A 323 3.64 -13.40 -25.11
N ASP A 324 2.76 -14.32 -24.74
CA ASP A 324 1.65 -14.06 -23.80
C ASP A 324 2.02 -14.27 -22.32
N ALA A 325 3.29 -14.58 -22.03
CA ALA A 325 3.79 -14.74 -20.67
C ALA A 325 3.75 -13.42 -19.91
N CYS A 326 3.36 -13.48 -18.63
CA CYS A 326 3.35 -12.33 -17.75
C CYS A 326 3.92 -12.73 -16.38
N ARG A 327 4.98 -12.04 -15.96
CA ARG A 327 5.66 -12.29 -14.67
C ARG A 327 4.68 -12.22 -13.48
N LEU A 328 3.71 -11.29 -13.56
CA LEU A 328 2.77 -11.02 -12.48
C LEU A 328 1.59 -12.01 -12.43
N LYS A 329 1.30 -12.74 -13.53
CA LYS A 329 0.36 -13.86 -13.52
C LYS A 329 0.93 -15.07 -12.77
N ALA A 330 2.25 -15.23 -12.79
CA ALA A 330 2.98 -16.29 -12.09
C ALA A 330 3.18 -16.02 -10.59
N LEU A 331 2.99 -14.76 -10.13
CA LEU A 331 2.87 -14.44 -8.72
C LEU A 331 1.53 -14.99 -8.22
N ARG A 332 1.53 -16.28 -7.85
CA ARG A 332 0.50 -16.84 -6.98
C ARG A 332 0.25 -15.82 -5.88
N PRO A 333 -1.02 -15.50 -5.56
CA PRO A 333 -1.27 -14.71 -4.36
C PRO A 333 -0.48 -15.36 -3.22
N PRO A 334 0.18 -14.59 -2.33
CA PRO A 334 0.74 -15.18 -1.12
C PRO A 334 -0.35 -16.09 -0.57
N PRO A 335 -0.04 -17.37 -0.25
CA PRO A 335 -1.05 -18.30 0.20
C PRO A 335 -1.87 -17.56 1.26
N ALA A 336 -3.18 -17.49 1.05
CA ALA A 336 -4.06 -16.88 2.04
C ALA A 336 -3.61 -17.42 3.39
N PRO A 337 -3.33 -16.56 4.40
CA PRO A 337 -2.82 -17.03 5.69
C PRO A 337 -3.69 -18.20 6.07
N ALA A 338 -3.07 -19.38 6.21
CA ALA A 338 -3.77 -20.67 6.20
C ALA A 338 -5.07 -20.49 6.97
N SER A 339 -6.21 -20.60 6.26
CA SER A 339 -7.50 -20.19 6.76
C SER A 339 -7.69 -20.83 8.11
N ASN A 340 -7.51 -20.06 9.19
CA ASN A 340 -7.61 -20.59 10.52
C ASN A 340 -9.11 -20.88 10.71
N PRO A 341 -9.52 -22.16 10.67
CA PRO A 341 -10.93 -22.51 10.66
C PRO A 341 -11.63 -21.94 11.90
N GLN A 342 -10.88 -21.82 13.01
CA GLN A 342 -11.35 -21.25 14.26
C GLN A 342 -11.58 -19.74 14.19
N LEU A 343 -10.77 -19.00 13.42
CA LEU A 343 -10.97 -17.56 13.20
C LEU A 343 -12.20 -17.27 12.33
N GLU A 344 -12.44 -18.08 11.30
CA GLU A 344 -13.61 -17.94 10.44
C GLU A 344 -14.90 -18.31 11.20
N LEU A 345 -14.87 -19.39 11.99
CA LEU A 345 -15.95 -19.73 12.91
C LEU A 345 -16.22 -18.58 13.90
N TRP A 346 -15.18 -17.98 14.49
CA TRP A 346 -15.32 -16.85 15.39
C TRP A 346 -15.99 -15.64 14.73
N LYS A 347 -15.58 -15.29 13.49
CA LYS A 347 -16.20 -14.21 12.72
C LYS A 347 -17.67 -14.51 12.42
N GLN A 348 -18.01 -15.75 12.08
CA GLN A 348 -19.39 -16.17 11.81
C GLN A 348 -20.29 -16.02 13.05
N HIS A 349 -19.84 -16.50 14.22
CA HIS A 349 -20.60 -16.37 15.46
C HIS A 349 -20.74 -14.91 15.90
N CYS A 350 -19.68 -14.11 15.82
CA CYS A 350 -19.75 -12.67 16.10
C CYS A 350 -20.67 -11.94 15.11
N GLY A 351 -20.66 -12.31 13.82
CA GLY A 351 -21.57 -11.77 12.81
C GLY A 351 -23.03 -12.08 13.12
N ARG A 352 -23.35 -13.30 13.57
CA ARG A 352 -24.69 -13.67 14.03
C ARG A 352 -25.14 -12.85 15.24
N LEU A 353 -24.27 -12.60 16.21
CA LEU A 353 -24.58 -11.77 17.38
C LEU A 353 -24.86 -10.30 17.00
N LEU A 354 -24.20 -9.79 15.96
CA LEU A 354 -24.32 -8.41 15.49
C LEU A 354 -25.41 -8.17 14.43
N ALA A 355 -26.07 -9.22 13.94
CA ALA A 355 -27.09 -9.11 12.90
C ALA A 355 -28.30 -8.28 13.36
N GLN A 356 -28.82 -7.46 12.43
CA GLN A 356 -30.02 -6.65 12.60
C GLN A 356 -30.98 -6.92 11.44
N PRO A 357 -32.22 -7.39 11.69
CA PRO A 357 -32.81 -7.70 13.01
C PRO A 357 -32.12 -8.89 13.70
N SER A 358 -32.29 -8.99 15.03
CA SER A 358 -31.69 -10.10 15.80
C SER A 358 -32.20 -11.45 15.28
N PRO A 359 -31.31 -12.39 14.94
CA PRO A 359 -31.71 -13.69 14.40
C PRO A 359 -32.20 -14.67 15.48
N PHE A 360 -32.06 -14.33 16.76
CA PHE A 360 -32.38 -15.23 17.88
C PHE A 360 -33.86 -15.14 18.24
N ALA A 361 -34.52 -16.29 18.37
CA ALA A 361 -35.93 -16.39 18.75
C ALA A 361 -36.13 -16.24 20.27
N ASN A 362 -35.18 -16.69 21.08
CA ASN A 362 -35.23 -16.70 22.54
C ASN A 362 -33.83 -16.52 23.16
N VAL A 363 -33.80 -16.32 24.48
CA VAL A 363 -32.55 -16.08 25.24
C VAL A 363 -31.60 -17.28 25.16
N LEU A 364 -32.12 -18.50 25.11
CA LEU A 364 -31.31 -19.73 25.03
C LEU A 364 -30.46 -19.78 23.75
N GLN A 365 -31.03 -19.39 22.60
CA GLN A 365 -30.30 -19.32 21.34
C GLN A 365 -29.22 -18.22 21.34
N LEU A 366 -29.50 -17.09 22.00
CA LEU A 366 -28.51 -16.02 22.15
C LEU A 366 -27.34 -16.45 23.02
N THR A 367 -27.62 -17.08 24.18
CA THR A 367 -26.57 -17.55 25.08
C THR A 367 -25.76 -18.68 24.46
N ASP A 368 -26.39 -19.56 23.67
CA ASP A 368 -25.70 -20.61 22.90
C ASP A 368 -24.71 -20.00 21.89
N SER A 369 -25.17 -19.04 21.08
CA SER A 369 -24.30 -18.34 20.13
C SER A 369 -23.18 -17.55 20.81
N ALA A 370 -23.43 -16.99 22.01
CA ALA A 370 -22.41 -16.34 22.83
C ALA A 370 -21.37 -17.35 23.33
N CYS A 371 -21.79 -18.53 23.78
CA CYS A 371 -20.91 -19.61 24.21
C CYS A 371 -20.03 -20.11 23.06
N GLN A 372 -20.60 -20.34 21.88
CA GLN A 372 -19.87 -20.73 20.67
C GLN A 372 -18.84 -19.68 20.24
N ALA A 373 -19.19 -18.39 20.32
CA ALA A 373 -18.25 -17.31 20.02
C ALA A 373 -17.07 -17.26 21.01
N LEU A 374 -17.31 -17.57 22.29
CA LEU A 374 -16.27 -17.65 23.33
C LEU A 374 -15.35 -18.86 23.11
N GLN A 375 -15.89 -20.02 22.71
CA GLN A 375 -15.08 -21.18 22.33
C GLN A 375 -14.23 -20.89 21.09
N ALA A 376 -14.82 -20.26 20.07
CA ALA A 376 -14.13 -19.90 18.85
C ALA A 376 -13.05 -18.82 19.05
N CYS A 377 -13.14 -17.97 20.08
CA CYS A 377 -12.06 -17.05 20.44
C CYS A 377 -10.94 -17.67 21.30
N GLY A 378 -11.02 -18.97 21.58
CA GLY A 378 -9.98 -19.75 22.24
C GLY A 378 -10.18 -20.00 23.73
N MET A 379 -11.37 -19.70 24.29
CA MET A 379 -11.68 -20.09 25.68
C MET A 379 -12.07 -21.57 25.72
N GLN A 380 -11.60 -22.30 26.74
CA GLN A 380 -11.79 -23.76 26.83
C GLN A 380 -12.91 -24.12 27.80
N ARG A 381 -12.87 -23.56 29.01
CA ARG A 381 -13.90 -23.74 30.03
C ARG A 381 -14.71 -22.47 30.13
N ILE A 382 -16.00 -22.56 29.87
CA ILE A 382 -16.90 -21.41 29.75
C ILE A 382 -18.16 -21.73 30.53
N MET A 383 -18.64 -20.73 31.26
CA MET A 383 -19.95 -20.72 31.88
C MET A 383 -20.61 -19.37 31.65
N VAL A 384 -21.82 -19.40 31.08
CA VAL A 384 -22.67 -18.24 30.86
C VAL A 384 -23.79 -18.29 31.88
N LEU A 385 -23.79 -17.36 32.82
CA LEU A 385 -24.80 -17.22 33.87
C LEU A 385 -25.74 -16.06 33.52
N LEU A 386 -27.04 -16.24 33.74
CA LEU A 386 -28.01 -15.13 33.70
C LEU A 386 -28.38 -14.69 35.10
N ALA A 387 -28.43 -13.38 35.29
CA ALA A 387 -28.92 -12.76 36.51
C ALA A 387 -30.45 -12.64 36.48
N ASP A 388 -31.09 -12.88 37.61
CA ASP A 388 -32.51 -12.63 37.78
C ASP A 388 -32.82 -11.13 37.97
N ARG A 389 -34.11 -10.77 37.97
CA ARG A 389 -34.56 -9.37 38.13
C ARG A 389 -34.30 -8.76 39.50
N SER A 390 -33.87 -9.52 40.51
CA SER A 390 -33.47 -8.96 41.81
C SER A 390 -31.97 -9.02 42.09
N HIS A 391 -31.15 -9.56 41.16
CA HIS A 391 -29.74 -9.93 41.42
C HIS A 391 -29.56 -10.82 42.66
N SER A 392 -30.59 -11.60 43.01
CA SER A 392 -30.55 -12.59 44.09
C SER A 392 -30.10 -13.96 43.60
N ARG A 393 -30.14 -14.22 42.28
CA ARG A 393 -29.79 -15.53 41.69
C ARG A 393 -29.07 -15.37 40.37
N LEU A 394 -27.98 -16.13 40.21
CA LEU A 394 -27.31 -16.40 38.94
C LEU A 394 -27.53 -17.85 38.55
N LEU A 395 -28.09 -18.06 37.36
CA LEU A 395 -28.41 -19.40 36.84
C LEU A 395 -27.55 -19.69 35.62
N ALA A 396 -26.88 -20.84 35.62
CA ALA A 396 -26.16 -21.32 34.44
C ALA A 396 -27.13 -21.56 33.28
N GLN A 397 -26.81 -21.00 32.11
CA GLN A 397 -27.56 -21.20 30.87
C GLN A 397 -26.78 -22.04 29.88
N GLN A 398 -25.48 -21.75 29.74
CA GLN A 398 -24.60 -22.48 28.85
C GLN A 398 -23.30 -22.80 29.57
N VAL A 399 -22.80 -23.99 29.31
CA VAL A 399 -21.51 -24.46 29.79
C VAL A 399 -20.77 -25.17 28.67
N ALA A 400 -19.46 -24.96 28.60
CA ALA A 400 -18.57 -25.62 27.67
C ALA A 400 -17.26 -25.97 28.38
N GLY A 401 -16.69 -27.15 28.09
CA GLY A 401 -15.45 -27.62 28.72
C GLY A 401 -15.54 -27.88 30.23
N LEU A 402 -16.75 -27.95 30.78
CA LEU A 402 -17.03 -28.23 32.20
C LEU A 402 -17.87 -29.51 32.35
N PRO A 403 -17.86 -30.16 33.52
CA PRO A 403 -18.74 -31.31 33.79
C PRO A 403 -20.22 -30.96 33.59
N GLY A 404 -21.03 -31.89 33.09
CA GLY A 404 -22.45 -31.64 32.79
C GLY A 404 -23.28 -31.13 33.97
N ALA A 405 -22.90 -31.48 35.21
CA ALA A 405 -23.52 -30.96 36.43
C ALA A 405 -23.40 -29.42 36.57
N ALA A 406 -22.40 -28.80 35.94
CA ALA A 406 -22.21 -27.35 35.94
C ALA A 406 -23.35 -26.59 35.24
N ALA A 407 -24.07 -27.22 34.31
CA ALA A 407 -25.22 -26.61 33.64
C ALA A 407 -26.38 -26.31 34.59
N GLN A 408 -26.45 -26.99 35.74
CA GLN A 408 -27.48 -26.78 36.76
C GLN A 408 -27.03 -25.86 37.89
N LEU A 409 -25.83 -25.26 37.79
CA LEU A 409 -25.27 -24.43 38.84
C LEU A 409 -26.15 -23.21 39.08
N ARG A 410 -26.45 -22.99 40.37
CA ARG A 410 -27.12 -21.79 40.88
C ARG A 410 -26.22 -21.12 41.89
N LEU A 411 -25.99 -19.83 41.72
CA LEU A 411 -25.20 -19.03 42.66
C LEU A 411 -26.09 -17.96 43.28
N ASP A 412 -25.94 -17.79 44.59
CA ASP A 412 -26.51 -16.68 45.33
C ASP A 412 -25.44 -15.58 45.43
N PRO A 413 -25.61 -14.43 44.74
CA PRO A 413 -24.65 -13.34 44.80
C PRO A 413 -24.44 -12.80 46.22
N ALA A 414 -25.42 -12.88 47.13
CA ALA A 414 -25.29 -12.37 48.49
C ALA A 414 -24.13 -13.02 49.26
N GLN A 415 -23.81 -14.28 48.93
CA GLN A 415 -22.76 -15.08 49.57
C GLN A 415 -21.34 -14.74 49.07
N SER A 416 -21.19 -13.88 48.07
CA SER A 416 -19.88 -13.49 47.52
C SER A 416 -19.79 -11.98 47.28
N GLN A 417 -18.80 -11.33 47.89
CA GLN A 417 -18.53 -9.90 47.65
C GLN A 417 -18.16 -9.62 46.18
N VAL A 418 -17.44 -10.55 45.54
CA VAL A 418 -17.05 -10.44 44.12
C VAL A 418 -18.28 -10.46 43.22
N LEU A 419 -19.21 -11.40 43.43
CA LEU A 419 -20.43 -11.47 42.64
C LEU A 419 -21.31 -10.24 42.84
N ARG A 420 -21.46 -9.76 44.08
CA ARG A 420 -22.20 -8.51 44.35
C ARG A 420 -21.63 -7.33 43.57
N ARG A 421 -20.31 -7.16 43.57
CA ARG A 421 -19.65 -6.06 42.85
C ARG A 421 -19.83 -6.17 41.34
N LEU A 422 -19.65 -7.37 40.77
CA LEU A 422 -19.81 -7.60 39.33
C LEU A 422 -21.27 -7.46 38.86
N LEU A 423 -22.25 -7.69 39.73
CA LEU A 423 -23.68 -7.46 39.40
C LEU A 423 -24.14 -6.02 39.66
N ALA A 424 -23.47 -5.28 40.53
CA ALA A 424 -23.77 -3.87 40.78
C ALA A 424 -23.37 -2.99 39.58
N GLU A 425 -22.15 -3.18 39.07
CA GLU A 425 -21.63 -2.43 37.93
C GLU A 425 -20.95 -3.35 36.91
N PRO A 426 -21.08 -3.07 35.60
CA PRO A 426 -20.36 -3.80 34.56
C PRO A 426 -18.85 -3.72 34.77
N GLY A 427 -18.21 -4.88 34.90
CA GLY A 427 -16.82 -4.96 35.30
C GLY A 427 -16.17 -6.26 34.84
N GLN A 428 -14.84 -6.27 34.84
CA GLN A 428 -14.05 -7.45 34.57
C GLN A 428 -13.11 -7.73 35.75
N LEU A 429 -13.13 -8.96 36.23
CA LEU A 429 -12.16 -9.47 37.17
C LEU A 429 -11.27 -10.48 36.45
N ARG A 430 -9.96 -10.30 36.55
CA ARG A 430 -8.95 -11.23 36.05
C ARG A 430 -8.18 -11.80 37.23
N LEU A 431 -8.24 -13.12 37.41
CA LEU A 431 -7.38 -13.84 38.33
C LEU A 431 -6.05 -14.16 37.65
N SER A 432 -4.98 -14.01 38.41
CA SER A 432 -3.63 -14.41 38.10
C SER A 432 -2.92 -14.83 39.39
N PRO A 433 -1.76 -15.50 39.33
CA PRO A 433 -1.01 -15.90 40.51
C PRO A 433 -0.76 -14.75 41.51
N ALA A 434 -0.64 -13.51 41.01
CA ALA A 434 -0.41 -12.32 41.83
C ALA A 434 -1.60 -11.93 42.74
N ASN A 435 -2.85 -12.25 42.37
CA ASN A 435 -4.05 -11.85 43.12
C ASN A 435 -4.94 -13.04 43.55
N LEU A 436 -4.59 -14.26 43.15
CA LEU A 436 -5.39 -15.46 43.39
C LEU A 436 -5.65 -15.70 44.88
N ALA A 437 -4.63 -15.57 45.74
CA ALA A 437 -4.78 -15.84 47.18
C ALA A 437 -5.82 -14.91 47.84
N GLN A 438 -5.84 -13.63 47.47
CA GLN A 438 -6.74 -12.64 48.05
C GLN A 438 -8.16 -12.77 47.48
N VAL A 439 -8.29 -12.92 46.16
CA VAL A 439 -9.59 -12.88 45.49
C VAL A 439 -10.29 -14.23 45.52
N SER A 440 -9.53 -15.35 45.50
CA SER A 440 -10.13 -16.68 45.59
C SER A 440 -10.96 -16.81 46.86
N ALA A 441 -10.50 -16.36 48.03
CA ALA A 441 -11.27 -16.39 49.28
C ALA A 441 -12.70 -15.82 49.15
N LEU A 442 -12.90 -14.85 48.25
CA LEU A 442 -14.17 -14.16 48.03
C LEU A 442 -15.06 -14.78 46.95
N LEU A 443 -14.58 -15.80 46.22
CA LEU A 443 -15.35 -16.54 45.21
C LEU A 443 -16.16 -17.68 45.85
N PRO A 444 -17.38 -17.97 45.33
CA PRO A 444 -18.15 -19.13 45.76
C PRO A 444 -17.37 -20.44 45.60
N GLY A 445 -17.46 -21.34 46.59
CA GLY A 445 -16.76 -22.63 46.56
C GLY A 445 -17.12 -23.51 45.36
N SER A 446 -18.38 -23.43 44.88
CA SER A 446 -18.85 -24.14 43.70
C SER A 446 -18.18 -23.66 42.40
N LEU A 447 -17.88 -22.36 42.27
CA LEU A 447 -17.12 -21.84 41.13
C LEU A 447 -15.65 -22.27 41.18
N LYS A 448 -15.04 -22.28 42.37
CA LYS A 448 -13.66 -22.75 42.53
C LYS A 448 -13.50 -24.21 42.16
N ALA A 449 -14.46 -25.05 42.54
CA ALA A 449 -14.45 -26.47 42.23
C ALA A 449 -14.48 -26.72 40.71
N LEU A 450 -15.20 -25.88 39.96
CA LEU A 450 -15.31 -25.98 38.50
C LEU A 450 -14.11 -25.34 37.77
N PHE A 451 -13.57 -24.26 38.30
CA PHE A 451 -12.45 -23.51 37.75
C PHE A 451 -11.25 -23.55 38.72
N ASN A 452 -10.60 -24.71 38.79
CA ASN A 452 -9.48 -25.01 39.67
C ASN A 452 -8.11 -24.47 39.19
N GLY A 453 -8.10 -23.57 38.21
CA GLY A 453 -6.87 -23.01 37.62
C GLY A 453 -6.39 -21.73 38.31
N GLU A 454 -5.18 -21.28 37.95
CA GLU A 454 -4.59 -20.04 38.49
C GLU A 454 -5.07 -18.78 37.74
N HIS A 455 -5.58 -18.96 36.51
CA HIS A 455 -6.07 -17.89 35.67
C HIS A 455 -7.55 -18.07 35.33
N LEU A 456 -8.34 -17.03 35.60
CA LEU A 456 -9.78 -17.00 35.39
C LEU A 456 -10.24 -15.59 35.01
N LEU A 457 -11.18 -15.48 34.07
CA LEU A 457 -11.84 -14.23 33.73
C LEU A 457 -13.30 -14.28 34.13
N LEU A 458 -13.75 -13.28 34.89
CA LEU A 458 -15.15 -13.01 35.14
C LEU A 458 -15.51 -11.67 34.51
N ARG A 459 -16.54 -11.64 33.68
CA ARG A 459 -17.00 -10.41 33.00
C ARG A 459 -18.50 -10.29 33.13
N SER A 460 -18.96 -9.19 33.74
CA SER A 460 -20.39 -8.86 33.74
C SER A 460 -20.77 -8.04 32.52
N LEU A 461 -21.93 -8.38 31.93
CA LEU A 461 -22.49 -7.73 30.75
C LEU A 461 -23.83 -7.08 31.10
N ALA A 462 -23.98 -5.81 30.73
CA ALA A 462 -25.21 -5.07 30.94
C ALA A 462 -26.04 -4.91 29.67
N SER A 463 -27.35 -4.88 29.87
CA SER A 463 -28.34 -4.46 28.89
C SER A 463 -29.23 -3.40 29.53
N ASN A 464 -29.44 -2.28 28.83
CA ASN A 464 -30.23 -1.13 29.31
C ASN A 464 -29.84 -0.64 30.73
N GLY A 465 -28.52 -0.49 30.98
CA GLY A 465 -28.01 0.03 32.24
C GLY A 465 -27.99 -0.97 33.40
N ARG A 466 -28.35 -2.24 33.16
CA ARG A 466 -28.42 -3.27 34.18
C ARG A 466 -27.64 -4.53 33.80
N VAL A 467 -26.88 -5.11 34.73
CA VAL A 467 -26.18 -6.38 34.52
C VAL A 467 -27.18 -7.52 34.39
N VAL A 468 -27.16 -8.23 33.26
CA VAL A 468 -28.08 -9.35 32.97
C VAL A 468 -27.36 -10.68 32.81
N MET A 469 -26.05 -10.64 32.58
CA MET A 469 -25.26 -11.83 32.29
C MET A 469 -23.88 -11.74 32.95
N LEU A 470 -23.38 -12.86 33.45
CA LEU A 470 -22.03 -13.02 33.95
C LEU A 470 -21.34 -14.15 33.18
N LEU A 471 -20.23 -13.82 32.54
CA LEU A 471 -19.36 -14.78 31.88
C LEU A 471 -18.25 -15.20 32.83
N VAL A 472 -18.01 -16.50 32.95
CA VAL A 472 -16.88 -17.08 33.68
C VAL A 472 -16.11 -17.97 32.70
N VAL A 473 -14.87 -17.61 32.37
CA VAL A 473 -14.09 -18.30 31.33
C VAL A 473 -12.61 -18.44 31.67
N ASP A 474 -11.99 -19.51 31.18
CA ASP A 474 -10.53 -19.65 31.16
C ASP A 474 -10.01 -20.46 29.96
N GLN A 475 -8.69 -20.67 29.92
CA GLN A 475 -7.99 -21.53 28.97
C GLN A 475 -7.43 -22.78 29.66
N GLY A 476 -8.29 -23.55 30.33
CA GLY A 476 -7.88 -24.77 31.03
C GLY A 476 -7.10 -24.50 32.31
N GLY A 477 -7.20 -23.27 32.84
CA GLY A 477 -6.50 -22.82 34.04
C GLY A 477 -5.10 -22.24 33.83
N GLY A 478 -4.58 -22.30 32.59
CA GLY A 478 -3.28 -21.72 32.20
C GLY A 478 -3.34 -20.23 31.85
N GLU A 479 -2.17 -19.62 31.64
CA GLU A 479 -2.05 -18.19 31.34
C GLU A 479 -2.79 -17.81 30.04
N ILE A 480 -3.62 -16.77 30.14
CA ILE A 480 -4.33 -16.21 28.99
C ILE A 480 -3.44 -15.17 28.32
N GLY A 481 -2.91 -15.52 27.14
CA GLY A 481 -2.06 -14.64 26.34
C GLY A 481 -2.76 -13.38 25.81
N ALA A 482 -1.98 -12.42 25.32
CA ALA A 482 -2.50 -11.12 24.86
C ALA A 482 -3.52 -11.22 23.70
N VAL A 483 -3.29 -12.15 22.76
CA VAL A 483 -4.15 -12.33 21.58
C VAL A 483 -5.53 -12.91 21.95
N PRO A 484 -5.64 -14.05 22.70
CA PRO A 484 -6.94 -14.52 23.19
C PRO A 484 -7.66 -13.51 24.08
N LEU A 485 -6.94 -12.72 24.89
CA LEU A 485 -7.55 -11.70 25.73
C LEU A 485 -8.19 -10.57 24.89
N GLN A 486 -7.52 -10.14 23.82
CA GLN A 486 -8.07 -9.15 22.90
C GLN A 486 -9.27 -9.73 22.12
N ALA A 487 -9.20 -11.00 21.70
CA ALA A 487 -10.30 -11.68 21.04
C ALA A 487 -11.52 -11.81 21.98
N PHE A 488 -11.31 -12.18 23.24
CA PHE A 488 -12.34 -12.20 24.28
C PHE A 488 -13.02 -10.84 24.45
N ALA A 489 -12.26 -9.75 24.55
CA ALA A 489 -12.80 -8.40 24.68
C ALA A 489 -13.71 -8.03 23.49
N LYS A 490 -13.31 -8.38 22.25
CA LYS A 490 -14.12 -8.17 21.05
C LYS A 490 -15.37 -9.05 21.04
N THR A 491 -15.25 -10.32 21.44
CA THR A 491 -16.40 -11.23 21.57
C THR A 491 -17.43 -10.68 22.55
N VAL A 492 -16.97 -10.19 23.70
CA VAL A 492 -17.82 -9.56 24.73
C VAL A 492 -18.60 -8.37 24.16
N GLN A 493 -17.94 -7.49 23.40
CA GLN A 493 -18.61 -6.36 22.73
C GLN A 493 -19.68 -6.83 21.74
N CYS A 494 -19.44 -7.93 21.03
CA CYS A 494 -20.45 -8.52 20.13
C CYS A 494 -21.65 -9.05 20.91
N ILE A 495 -21.41 -9.71 22.04
CA ILE A 495 -22.48 -10.22 22.92
C ILE A 495 -23.30 -9.06 23.51
N GLU A 496 -22.67 -8.00 24.01
CA GLU A 496 -23.35 -6.82 24.56
C GLU A 496 -24.26 -6.16 23.51
N ARG A 497 -23.76 -5.98 22.29
CA ARG A 497 -24.55 -5.44 21.17
C ARG A 497 -25.67 -6.38 20.74
N GLY A 498 -25.44 -7.70 20.77
CA GLY A 498 -26.46 -8.71 20.50
C GLY A 498 -27.57 -8.70 21.54
N LEU A 499 -27.23 -8.60 22.83
CA LEU A 499 -28.18 -8.45 23.93
C LEU A 499 -29.01 -7.18 23.79
N ALA A 500 -28.38 -6.05 23.46
CA ALA A 500 -29.10 -4.79 23.25
C ALA A 500 -30.07 -4.85 22.07
N THR A 501 -29.65 -5.48 20.96
CA THR A 501 -30.48 -5.66 19.76
C THR A 501 -31.65 -6.62 20.02
N PHE A 502 -31.40 -7.72 20.73
CA PHE A 502 -32.42 -8.69 21.11
C PHE A 502 -33.46 -8.08 22.06
N ALA A 503 -33.02 -7.31 23.05
CA ALA A 503 -33.93 -6.63 24.00
C ALA A 503 -34.89 -5.65 23.31
N ARG A 504 -34.46 -4.98 22.22
CA ARG A 504 -35.30 -4.07 21.43
C ARG A 504 -36.40 -4.76 20.62
N ARG A 505 -36.40 -6.09 20.49
CA ARG A 505 -37.49 -6.82 19.80
C ARG A 505 -38.74 -6.97 20.68
N GLY A 506 -38.56 -6.93 22.01
CA GLY A 506 -39.62 -7.11 22.99
C GLY A 506 -40.12 -5.80 23.62
N ALA A 507 -39.59 -4.66 23.19
CA ALA A 507 -40.08 -3.31 23.48
C ALA A 507 -40.81 -2.81 22.24
#